data_AF-A0AAW6BU59-F1
#
_entry.id   AF-A0AAW6BU59-F1
#
_cell.length_a   1.000
_cell.length_b   1.000
_cell.length_c   1.000
_cell.angle_alpha   90.00
_cell.angle_beta   90.00
_cell.angle_gamma   90.00
#
_symmetry.space_group_name_H-M   'P 1'
#
loop_
_entity.id
_entity.type
_entity.pdbx_description
1 polymer ?
#
loop_
_entity_poly.entity_id
_entity_poly.type
_entity_poly.pdbx_seq_one_letter_code
_entity_poly.pdbx_strand_id
1 'polypeptide(L)'
;TQPWAGQGWGMLAIPRIGQEVVVDFLNGDPDQPIVTGRAYHASNLPPGDLPGSKTQMALRSKTHKGEGYNELRFEDAKGREALALHAQRDMHTVVKHDQTLVVETGNRQVAVKSGDEQTRIEQGNLTETIGQLRSTEANQIQVKASAGKAGEGTQLYTASDNITLTVGAGKIEMTKEHITLTFGGSVITLNADGVSVNGSKIGLNN
;
A
#
# COMPACT_ATOMS: atom_id res chain seq x y z
N THR A 1 -33.16 2.37 19.01
CA THR A 1 -32.03 2.84 19.82
C THR A 1 -30.81 2.97 18.94
N GLN A 2 -29.81 3.73 19.36
CA GLN A 2 -28.49 3.75 18.74
C GLN A 2 -27.46 3.22 19.76
N PRO A 3 -26.39 2.53 19.33
CA PRO A 3 -25.38 2.02 20.25
C PRO A 3 -24.68 3.11 21.07
N TRP A 4 -24.50 4.30 20.48
CA TRP A 4 -23.90 5.45 21.13
C TRP A 4 -24.44 6.75 20.51
N ALA A 5 -25.05 7.63 21.30
CA ALA A 5 -25.63 8.88 20.82
C ALA A 5 -25.22 10.05 21.73
N GLY A 6 -24.39 10.95 21.20
CA GLY A 6 -24.03 12.22 21.83
C GLY A 6 -24.47 13.41 21.00
N GLN A 7 -24.26 14.63 21.51
CA GLN A 7 -24.61 15.86 20.80
C GLN A 7 -23.68 16.09 19.60
N GLY A 8 -24.09 15.62 18.42
CA GLY A 8 -23.35 15.77 17.17
C GLY A 8 -22.28 14.69 16.90
N TRP A 9 -22.27 13.60 17.69
CA TRP A 9 -21.31 12.51 17.54
C TRP A 9 -21.91 11.17 18.02
N GLY A 10 -21.34 10.05 17.58
CA GLY A 10 -21.78 8.71 17.96
C GLY A 10 -21.92 7.76 16.76
N MET A 11 -22.68 6.69 16.95
CA MET A 11 -23.00 5.72 15.92
C MET A 11 -24.41 5.95 15.38
N LEU A 12 -24.56 5.89 14.06
CA LEU A 12 -25.86 6.00 13.41
C LEU A 12 -26.01 4.90 12.37
N ALA A 13 -26.95 3.99 12.63
CA ALA A 13 -27.51 3.13 11.60
C ALA A 13 -29.01 3.44 11.53
N ILE A 14 -29.55 3.71 10.34
CA ILE A 14 -30.99 3.96 10.16
C ILE A 14 -31.67 2.65 9.74
N PRO A 15 -32.82 2.26 10.31
CA PRO A 15 -33.58 1.11 9.80
C PRO A 15 -34.00 1.37 8.35
N ARG A 16 -33.82 0.37 7.48
CA ARG A 16 -34.27 0.45 6.08
C ARG A 16 -35.60 -0.26 5.93
N ILE A 17 -36.37 0.11 4.90
CA ILE A 17 -37.64 -0.54 4.56
C ILE A 17 -37.41 -2.05 4.42
N GLY A 18 -38.29 -2.83 5.05
CA GLY A 18 -38.24 -4.30 5.11
C GLY A 18 -37.42 -4.88 6.25
N GLN A 19 -36.69 -4.07 7.02
CA GLN A 19 -35.99 -4.56 8.21
C GLN A 19 -36.91 -4.69 9.42
N GLU A 20 -36.70 -5.75 10.19
CA GLU A 20 -37.39 -5.97 11.45
C GLU A 20 -36.80 -5.11 12.57
N VAL A 21 -37.68 -4.46 13.32
CA VAL A 21 -37.35 -3.59 14.45
C VAL A 21 -38.12 -4.04 15.68
N VAL A 22 -37.48 -3.93 16.83
CA VAL A 22 -38.14 -4.09 18.12
C VAL A 22 -38.67 -2.72 18.54
N VAL A 23 -39.97 -2.61 18.78
CA VAL A 23 -40.64 -1.40 19.24
C VAL A 23 -41.03 -1.58 20.70
N ASP A 24 -40.71 -0.57 21.50
CA ASP A 24 -41.15 -0.40 22.88
C ASP A 24 -42.04 0.85 22.94
N PHE A 25 -42.73 1.06 24.06
CA PHE A 25 -43.70 2.13 24.24
C PHE A 25 -43.37 2.92 25.50
N LEU A 26 -43.22 4.24 25.38
CA LEU A 26 -42.82 5.07 26.51
C LEU A 26 -43.86 5.00 27.63
N ASN A 27 -43.46 4.56 28.82
CA ASN A 27 -44.35 4.29 29.96
C ASN A 27 -45.50 3.31 29.63
N GLY A 28 -45.35 2.47 28.60
CA GLY A 28 -46.39 1.57 28.13
C GLY A 28 -47.52 2.24 27.32
N ASP A 29 -47.36 3.50 26.94
CA ASP A 29 -48.35 4.23 26.12
C ASP A 29 -48.26 3.80 24.65
N PRO A 30 -49.26 3.08 24.11
CA PRO A 30 -49.25 2.60 22.72
C PRO A 30 -49.18 3.73 21.68
N ASP A 31 -49.53 4.96 22.05
CA ASP A 31 -49.46 6.14 21.17
C ASP A 31 -48.06 6.79 21.15
N GLN A 32 -47.11 6.29 21.96
CA GLN A 32 -45.73 6.79 22.04
C GLN A 32 -44.69 5.69 21.77
N PRO A 33 -44.64 5.15 20.53
CA PRO A 33 -43.69 4.11 20.18
C PRO A 33 -42.25 4.62 20.07
N ILE A 34 -41.30 3.78 20.46
CA ILE A 34 -39.87 3.99 20.30
C ILE A 34 -39.20 2.69 19.83
N VAL A 35 -38.39 2.77 18.77
CA VAL A 35 -37.59 1.61 18.35
C VAL A 35 -36.49 1.35 19.37
N THR A 36 -36.35 0.14 19.91
CA THR A 36 -35.34 -0.25 20.92
C THR A 36 -34.35 -1.30 20.43
N GLY A 37 -34.60 -1.95 19.28
CA GLY A 37 -33.70 -2.99 18.78
C GLY A 37 -33.93 -3.34 17.31
N ARG A 38 -33.14 -4.29 16.82
CA ARG A 38 -33.26 -4.91 15.49
C ARG A 38 -32.94 -6.38 15.59
N ALA A 39 -33.57 -7.18 14.75
CA ALA A 39 -33.34 -8.62 14.69
C ALA A 39 -33.05 -9.06 13.25
N TYR A 40 -32.24 -10.11 13.12
CA TYR A 40 -32.18 -10.92 11.92
C TYR A 40 -33.31 -11.95 11.95
N HIS A 41 -33.84 -12.30 10.79
CA HIS A 41 -34.82 -13.37 10.62
C HIS A 41 -34.62 -14.07 9.26
N ALA A 42 -35.49 -15.02 8.92
CA ALA A 42 -35.33 -15.90 7.75
C ALA A 42 -35.08 -15.18 6.40
N SER A 43 -35.58 -13.96 6.18
CA SER A 43 -35.33 -13.16 4.97
C SER A 43 -34.46 -11.92 5.19
N ASN A 44 -34.04 -11.66 6.43
CA ASN A 44 -33.01 -10.67 6.77
C ASN A 44 -31.89 -11.40 7.52
N LEU A 45 -31.02 -12.07 6.76
CA LEU A 45 -29.95 -12.90 7.30
C LEU A 45 -28.75 -12.06 7.79
N PRO A 46 -27.96 -12.57 8.75
CA PRO A 46 -26.73 -11.92 9.17
C PRO A 46 -25.69 -11.85 8.02
N PRO A 47 -24.69 -10.95 8.10
CA PRO A 47 -23.62 -10.78 7.09
C PRO A 47 -22.71 -11.99 6.81
N GLY A 48 -22.94 -13.13 7.46
CA GLY A 48 -22.20 -14.38 7.28
C GLY A 48 -23.08 -15.60 7.57
N ASP A 49 -22.66 -16.76 7.10
CA ASP A 49 -23.43 -18.00 7.22
C ASP A 49 -23.26 -18.62 8.60
N LEU A 50 -24.28 -18.54 9.44
CA LEU A 50 -24.30 -19.19 10.75
C LEU A 50 -24.76 -20.66 10.64
N PRO A 51 -24.15 -21.60 11.40
CA PRO A 51 -23.14 -21.37 12.44
C PRO A 51 -21.68 -21.34 11.94
N GLY A 52 -21.43 -21.38 10.63
CA GLY A 52 -20.08 -21.43 10.03
C GLY A 52 -19.20 -20.23 10.41
N SER A 53 -19.75 -19.02 10.39
CA SER A 53 -19.06 -17.77 10.73
C SER A 53 -19.19 -17.39 12.22
N LYS A 54 -19.38 -18.36 13.12
CA LYS A 54 -19.63 -18.10 14.56
C LYS A 54 -18.48 -17.37 15.28
N THR A 55 -17.27 -17.39 14.74
CA THR A 55 -16.08 -16.70 15.25
C THR A 55 -15.84 -15.35 14.58
N GLN A 56 -16.77 -14.88 13.74
CA GLN A 56 -16.64 -13.62 13.04
C GLN A 56 -17.50 -12.54 13.68
N MET A 57 -16.94 -11.34 13.72
CA MET A 57 -17.67 -10.11 14.01
C MET A 57 -17.55 -9.19 12.80
N ALA A 58 -18.66 -8.57 12.37
CA ALA A 58 -18.65 -7.68 11.22
C ALA A 58 -19.53 -6.45 11.42
N LEU A 59 -19.03 -5.30 10.97
CA LEU A 59 -19.80 -4.09 10.72
C LEU A 59 -19.91 -3.94 9.19
N ARG A 60 -21.01 -4.47 8.62
CA ARG A 60 -21.26 -4.44 7.18
C ARG A 60 -22.41 -3.50 6.83
N SER A 61 -22.18 -2.66 5.81
CA SER A 61 -23.21 -1.81 5.20
C SER A 61 -23.82 -2.48 3.95
N LYS A 62 -24.76 -1.81 3.29
CA LYS A 62 -25.26 -2.23 1.97
C LYS A 62 -25.40 -0.99 1.10
N THR A 63 -24.91 -1.03 -0.14
CA THR A 63 -25.15 0.04 -1.12
C THR A 63 -26.65 0.31 -1.22
N HIS A 64 -27.05 1.57 -1.08
CA HIS A 64 -28.47 1.93 -1.15
C HIS A 64 -28.90 1.93 -2.62
N LYS A 65 -30.01 1.23 -2.94
CA LYS A 65 -30.53 1.07 -4.31
C LYS A 65 -29.48 0.55 -5.30
N GLY A 66 -28.60 -0.33 -4.84
CA GLY A 66 -27.57 -0.96 -5.67
C GLY A 66 -26.95 -2.17 -4.97
N GLU A 67 -25.94 -2.73 -5.59
CA GLU A 67 -25.19 -3.88 -5.08
C GLU A 67 -23.89 -3.44 -4.38
N GLY A 68 -23.34 -4.32 -3.53
CA GLY A 68 -22.10 -4.07 -2.81
C GLY A 68 -22.27 -3.59 -1.37
N TYR A 69 -21.13 -3.42 -0.69
CA TYR A 69 -21.07 -3.09 0.74
C TYR A 69 -19.71 -2.52 1.11
N ASN A 70 -19.65 -1.72 2.17
CA ASN A 70 -18.43 -1.48 2.93
C ASN A 70 -18.44 -2.35 4.19
N GLU A 71 -17.28 -2.85 4.62
CA GLU A 71 -17.17 -3.77 5.76
C GLU A 71 -15.89 -3.56 6.57
N LEU A 72 -16.03 -3.64 7.90
CA LEU A 72 -14.96 -3.97 8.83
C LEU A 72 -15.28 -5.32 9.48
N ARG A 73 -14.41 -6.32 9.31
CA ARG A 73 -14.64 -7.69 9.79
C ARG A 73 -13.44 -8.22 10.56
N PHE A 74 -13.73 -8.89 11.67
CA PHE A 74 -12.79 -9.56 12.56
C PHE A 74 -13.05 -11.07 12.50
N GLU A 75 -12.00 -11.86 12.46
CA GLU A 75 -12.01 -13.32 12.60
C GLU A 75 -11.22 -13.69 13.85
N ASP A 76 -11.85 -14.42 14.76
CA ASP A 76 -11.28 -14.82 16.06
C ASP A 76 -10.99 -16.33 16.13
N ALA A 77 -11.13 -17.07 15.02
CA ALA A 77 -10.72 -18.46 14.98
C ALA A 77 -9.20 -18.59 15.19
N LYS A 78 -8.81 -19.27 16.27
CA LYS A 78 -7.41 -19.51 16.65
C LYS A 78 -6.55 -19.99 15.48
N GLY A 79 -5.44 -19.29 15.22
CA GLY A 79 -4.49 -19.58 14.15
C GLY A 79 -4.95 -19.13 12.75
N ARG A 80 -6.10 -18.44 12.65
CA ARG A 80 -6.66 -17.87 11.42
C ARG A 80 -7.22 -16.47 11.67
N GLU A 81 -6.74 -15.81 12.73
CA GLU A 81 -7.18 -14.49 13.13
C GLU A 81 -6.92 -13.50 12.00
N ALA A 82 -7.90 -12.64 11.72
CA ALA A 82 -7.79 -11.69 10.63
C ALA A 82 -8.61 -10.44 10.86
N LEU A 83 -8.11 -9.32 10.35
CA LEU A 83 -8.84 -8.08 10.18
C LEU A 83 -9.01 -7.80 8.68
N ALA A 84 -10.25 -7.63 8.23
CA ALA A 84 -10.56 -7.23 6.87
C ALA A 84 -11.25 -5.88 6.87
N LEU A 85 -10.72 -4.96 6.05
CA LEU A 85 -11.34 -3.68 5.76
C LEU A 85 -11.63 -3.61 4.25
N HIS A 86 -12.90 -3.42 3.91
CA HIS A 86 -13.37 -3.38 2.53
C HIS A 86 -14.12 -2.08 2.26
N ALA A 87 -13.66 -1.33 1.25
CA ALA A 87 -14.34 -0.17 0.71
C ALA A 87 -14.90 -0.52 -0.67
N GLN A 88 -16.19 -0.28 -0.88
CA GLN A 88 -16.87 -0.59 -2.14
C GLN A 88 -16.42 0.32 -3.31
N ARG A 89 -15.94 1.52 -2.98
CA ARG A 89 -15.58 2.55 -3.95
C ARG A 89 -14.32 3.28 -3.51
N ASP A 90 -14.46 4.43 -2.87
CA ASP A 90 -13.33 5.28 -2.49
C ASP A 90 -13.02 5.07 -1.00
N MET A 91 -11.73 4.98 -0.66
CA MET A 91 -11.25 4.97 0.72
C MET A 91 -10.35 6.19 0.95
N HIS A 92 -10.78 7.11 1.81
CA HIS A 92 -10.00 8.27 2.22
C HIS A 92 -9.49 8.08 3.65
N THR A 93 -8.18 8.26 3.83
CA THR A 93 -7.54 8.23 5.14
C THR A 93 -6.84 9.56 5.39
N VAL A 94 -7.14 10.21 6.51
CA VAL A 94 -6.49 11.46 6.94
C VAL A 94 -5.98 11.27 8.36
N VAL A 95 -4.65 11.31 8.52
CA VAL A 95 -3.99 11.26 9.83
C VAL A 95 -3.44 12.64 10.13
N LYS A 96 -3.77 13.19 11.29
CA LYS A 96 -3.41 14.58 11.68
C LYS A 96 -2.07 14.69 12.42
N HIS A 97 -1.45 13.55 12.71
CA HIS A 97 -0.17 13.44 13.39
C HIS A 97 0.58 12.24 12.79
N ASP A 98 1.06 11.32 13.63
CA ASP A 98 1.89 10.21 13.19
C ASP A 98 1.07 9.00 12.75
N GLN A 99 1.57 8.29 11.74
CA GLN A 99 1.10 6.98 11.34
C GLN A 99 2.27 5.99 11.35
N THR A 100 2.14 4.94 12.16
CA THR A 100 3.11 3.85 12.23
C THR A 100 2.48 2.56 11.70
N LEU A 101 3.23 1.83 10.88
CA LEU A 101 2.85 0.49 10.41
C LEU A 101 3.99 -0.48 10.72
N VAL A 102 3.67 -1.55 11.45
CA VAL A 102 4.62 -2.63 11.77
C VAL A 102 3.98 -3.96 11.35
N VAL A 103 4.74 -4.76 10.60
CA VAL A 103 4.43 -6.17 10.33
C VAL A 103 5.55 -6.98 10.98
N GLU A 104 5.24 -7.62 12.11
CA GLU A 104 6.26 -8.32 12.92
C GLU A 104 6.77 -9.59 12.25
N THR A 105 5.89 -10.31 11.55
CA THR A 105 6.22 -11.55 10.83
C THR A 105 5.43 -11.62 9.53
N GLY A 106 5.97 -12.31 8.53
CA GLY A 106 5.34 -12.45 7.22
C GLY A 106 5.69 -11.32 6.27
N ASN A 107 4.74 -10.95 5.39
CA ASN A 107 4.99 -10.09 4.23
C ASN A 107 3.99 -8.93 4.16
N ARG A 108 4.41 -7.79 3.61
CA ARG A 108 3.53 -6.70 3.17
C ARG A 108 3.51 -6.66 1.64
N GLN A 109 2.32 -6.73 1.05
CA GLN A 109 2.12 -6.59 -0.39
C GLN A 109 1.19 -5.41 -0.69
N VAL A 110 1.53 -4.63 -1.72
CA VAL A 110 0.72 -3.54 -2.25
C VAL A 110 0.49 -3.82 -3.74
N ALA A 111 -0.73 -3.65 -4.23
CA ALA A 111 -1.06 -3.88 -5.63
C ALA A 111 -2.11 -2.86 -6.13
N VAL A 112 -1.74 -2.10 -7.15
CA VAL A 112 -2.66 -1.25 -7.92
C VAL A 112 -2.89 -1.91 -9.27
N LYS A 113 -4.10 -2.42 -9.51
CA LYS A 113 -4.41 -3.19 -10.74
C LYS A 113 -4.56 -2.31 -11.98
N SER A 114 -4.95 -1.05 -11.79
CA SER A 114 -5.17 -0.06 -12.84
C SER A 114 -5.05 1.33 -12.25
N GLY A 115 -4.51 2.28 -13.01
CA GLY A 115 -4.23 3.64 -12.57
C GLY A 115 -2.81 3.81 -12.03
N ASP A 116 -2.61 4.86 -11.24
CA ASP A 116 -1.28 5.32 -10.81
C ASP A 116 -1.13 5.24 -9.28
N GLU A 117 0.10 5.02 -8.82
CA GLU A 117 0.51 5.19 -7.42
C GLU A 117 1.45 6.39 -7.33
N GLN A 118 1.18 7.30 -6.38
CA GLN A 118 1.98 8.51 -6.17
C GLN A 118 2.34 8.64 -4.69
N THR A 119 3.62 8.89 -4.42
CA THR A 119 4.13 9.27 -3.10
C THR A 119 4.65 10.71 -3.16
N ARG A 120 4.18 11.57 -2.25
CA ARG A 120 4.61 12.97 -2.15
C ARG A 120 4.93 13.32 -0.71
N ILE A 121 6.15 13.80 -0.49
CA ILE A 121 6.62 14.33 0.80
C ILE A 121 6.94 15.80 0.55
N GLU A 122 6.16 16.71 1.12
CA GLU A 122 6.33 18.15 0.87
C GLU A 122 7.49 18.74 1.67
N GLN A 123 7.75 18.18 2.86
CA GLN A 123 8.81 18.57 3.76
C GLN A 123 9.38 17.33 4.45
N GLY A 124 10.71 17.25 4.53
CA GLY A 124 11.42 16.13 5.14
C GLY A 124 12.08 15.21 4.10
N ASN A 125 12.42 14.00 4.54
CA ASN A 125 13.22 13.04 3.80
C ASN A 125 12.45 11.72 3.63
N LEU A 126 12.78 10.97 2.57
CA LEU A 126 12.47 9.54 2.46
C LEU A 126 13.74 8.75 2.75
N THR A 127 13.67 7.74 3.60
CA THR A 127 14.78 6.83 3.87
C THR A 127 14.28 5.39 3.80
N GLU A 128 14.99 4.55 3.06
CA GLU A 128 14.70 3.13 2.91
C GLU A 128 15.94 2.33 3.35
N THR A 129 15.76 1.30 4.19
CA THR A 129 16.81 0.36 4.57
C THR A 129 16.35 -1.05 4.25
N ILE A 130 17.07 -1.73 3.37
CA ILE A 130 16.72 -3.07 2.87
C ILE A 130 17.87 -4.01 3.23
N GLY A 131 17.57 -5.12 3.92
CA GLY A 131 18.59 -6.04 4.40
C GLY A 131 19.17 -6.98 3.34
N GLN A 132 18.50 -7.13 2.19
CA GLN A 132 18.92 -7.99 1.08
C GLN A 132 18.82 -7.23 -0.25
N LEU A 133 17.90 -7.62 -1.14
CA LEU A 133 17.79 -7.06 -2.49
C LEU A 133 16.79 -5.90 -2.56
N ARG A 134 17.20 -4.79 -3.18
CA ARG A 134 16.31 -3.75 -3.72
C ARG A 134 16.33 -3.83 -5.25
N SER A 135 15.21 -4.17 -5.86
CA SER A 135 15.06 -4.28 -7.33
C SER A 135 14.00 -3.32 -7.86
N THR A 136 14.14 -2.91 -9.12
CA THR A 136 13.15 -2.07 -9.81
C THR A 136 13.04 -2.54 -11.26
N GLU A 137 11.83 -2.80 -11.70
CA GLU A 137 11.51 -3.18 -13.08
C GLU A 137 10.39 -2.27 -13.59
N ALA A 138 10.65 -1.59 -14.70
CA ALA A 138 9.71 -0.69 -15.35
C ALA A 138 10.09 -0.54 -16.83
N ASN A 139 9.13 -0.16 -17.67
CA ASN A 139 9.41 0.19 -19.07
C ASN A 139 10.37 1.40 -19.18
N GLN A 140 10.27 2.34 -18.23
CA GLN A 140 11.17 3.48 -18.11
C GLN A 140 11.44 3.79 -16.64
N ILE A 141 12.71 4.03 -16.31
CA ILE A 141 13.13 4.51 -14.99
C ILE A 141 13.74 5.91 -15.18
N GLN A 142 13.19 6.91 -14.50
CA GLN A 142 13.73 8.25 -14.47
C GLN A 142 14.16 8.60 -13.05
N VAL A 143 15.44 8.97 -12.89
CA VAL A 143 15.97 9.49 -11.63
C VAL A 143 16.46 10.90 -11.87
N LYS A 144 15.95 11.84 -11.06
CA LYS A 144 16.31 13.26 -11.15
C LYS A 144 16.58 13.80 -9.75
N ALA A 145 17.81 14.21 -9.50
CA ALA A 145 18.12 15.10 -8.39
C ALA A 145 18.04 16.54 -8.90
N SER A 146 17.20 17.36 -8.28
CA SER A 146 17.05 18.78 -8.63
C SER A 146 17.55 19.65 -7.48
N ALA A 147 18.02 20.86 -7.77
CA ALA A 147 18.31 21.83 -6.74
C ALA A 147 17.05 22.15 -5.92
N GLY A 148 17.24 22.46 -4.64
CA GLY A 148 16.15 22.77 -3.72
C GLY A 148 16.64 23.49 -2.48
N LYS A 149 15.83 23.50 -1.41
CA LYS A 149 16.17 24.16 -0.14
C LYS A 149 17.48 23.64 0.49
N ALA A 150 17.88 22.42 0.16
CA ALA A 150 19.11 21.77 0.64
C ALA A 150 20.33 22.00 -0.26
N GLY A 151 20.22 22.82 -1.32
CA GLY A 151 21.30 23.08 -2.29
C GLY A 151 21.09 22.37 -3.63
N GLU A 152 22.17 22.20 -4.38
CA GLU A 152 22.17 21.56 -5.70
C GLU A 152 21.78 20.07 -5.63
N GLY A 153 21.15 19.58 -6.70
CA GLY A 153 20.77 18.18 -6.82
C GLY A 153 21.98 17.26 -7.02
N THR A 154 22.13 16.23 -6.19
CA THR A 154 23.21 15.24 -6.30
C THR A 154 22.65 13.82 -6.36
N GLN A 155 23.24 12.96 -7.21
CA GLN A 155 23.01 11.52 -7.22
C GLN A 155 24.30 10.80 -6.84
N LEU A 156 24.28 10.03 -5.75
CA LEU A 156 25.44 9.31 -5.23
C LEU A 156 25.22 7.79 -5.34
N TYR A 157 26.21 7.09 -5.88
CA TYR A 157 26.23 5.64 -5.96
C TYR A 157 27.52 5.13 -5.32
N THR A 158 27.37 4.31 -4.27
CA THR A 158 28.49 3.66 -3.58
C THR A 158 28.19 2.18 -3.46
N ALA A 159 29.14 1.34 -3.86
CA ALA A 159 29.06 -0.11 -3.71
C ALA A 159 30.38 -0.64 -3.16
N SER A 160 30.31 -1.70 -2.34
CA SER A 160 31.49 -2.33 -1.75
C SER A 160 32.23 -3.30 -2.69
N ASP A 161 31.56 -3.72 -3.76
CA ASP A 161 32.12 -4.70 -4.69
C ASP A 161 32.19 -4.17 -6.12
N ASN A 162 31.05 -3.93 -6.77
CA ASN A 162 31.00 -3.40 -8.13
C ASN A 162 29.79 -2.48 -8.39
N ILE A 163 29.91 -1.66 -9.43
CA ILE A 163 28.82 -0.91 -10.07
C ILE A 163 28.84 -1.27 -11.57
N THR A 164 27.71 -1.69 -12.12
CA THR A 164 27.59 -2.09 -13.53
C THR A 164 26.42 -1.38 -14.21
N LEU A 165 26.63 -0.87 -15.42
CA LEU A 165 25.63 -0.31 -16.32
C LEU A 165 25.69 -1.05 -17.66
N THR A 166 24.60 -1.66 -18.10
CA THR A 166 24.58 -2.53 -19.29
C THR A 166 23.48 -2.14 -20.28
N VAL A 167 23.80 -2.13 -21.57
CA VAL A 167 22.85 -1.95 -22.68
C VAL A 167 23.24 -2.90 -23.82
N GLY A 168 22.55 -4.04 -23.94
CA GLY A 168 22.90 -5.06 -24.94
C GLY A 168 24.36 -5.51 -24.81
N ALA A 169 25.16 -5.28 -25.86
CA ALA A 169 26.60 -5.58 -25.87
C ALA A 169 27.48 -4.50 -25.21
N GLY A 170 26.89 -3.36 -24.82
CA GLY A 170 27.58 -2.27 -24.13
C GLY A 170 27.57 -2.46 -22.62
N LYS A 171 28.73 -2.22 -21.96
CA LYS A 171 28.88 -2.34 -20.50
C LYS A 171 29.84 -1.25 -19.99
N ILE A 172 29.46 -0.59 -18.89
CA ILE A 172 30.35 0.18 -18.02
C ILE A 172 30.40 -0.56 -16.69
N GLU A 173 31.59 -0.91 -16.22
CA GLU A 173 31.76 -1.61 -14.95
C GLU A 173 32.88 -0.96 -14.15
N MET A 174 32.60 -0.70 -12.87
CA MET A 174 33.59 -0.29 -11.90
C MET A 174 33.68 -1.37 -10.83
N THR A 175 34.88 -1.85 -10.58
CA THR A 175 35.19 -2.79 -9.49
C THR A 175 36.20 -2.15 -8.54
N LYS A 176 36.62 -2.89 -7.50
CA LYS A 176 37.72 -2.46 -6.61
C LYS A 176 39.07 -2.33 -7.33
N GLU A 177 39.26 -2.97 -8.46
CA GLU A 177 40.58 -3.10 -9.12
C GLU A 177 40.69 -2.24 -10.39
N HIS A 178 39.58 -2.04 -11.09
CA HIS A 178 39.58 -1.43 -12.41
C HIS A 178 38.20 -0.89 -12.82
N ILE A 179 38.21 0.00 -13.81
CA ILE A 179 37.02 0.50 -14.51
C ILE A 179 37.11 0.04 -15.97
N THR A 180 36.05 -0.56 -16.50
CA THR A 180 35.96 -0.97 -17.91
C THR A 180 34.82 -0.28 -18.65
N LEU A 181 35.08 0.02 -19.92
CA LEU A 181 34.07 0.36 -20.92
C LEU A 181 34.18 -0.67 -22.04
N THR A 182 33.13 -1.45 -22.25
CA THR A 182 33.10 -2.54 -23.24
C THR A 182 31.97 -2.31 -24.24
N PHE A 183 32.23 -2.59 -25.52
CA PHE A 183 31.20 -2.73 -26.54
C PHE A 183 31.59 -3.83 -27.52
N GLY A 184 30.90 -4.97 -27.46
CA GLY A 184 31.27 -6.14 -28.28
C GLY A 184 32.70 -6.58 -27.98
N GLY A 185 33.57 -6.60 -29.01
CA GLY A 185 34.98 -6.97 -28.87
C GLY A 185 35.93 -5.84 -28.47
N SER A 186 35.46 -4.60 -28.37
CA SER A 186 36.29 -3.45 -28.01
C SER A 186 36.20 -3.15 -26.52
N VAL A 187 37.34 -2.88 -25.88
CA VAL A 187 37.46 -2.65 -24.43
C VAL A 187 38.43 -1.52 -24.14
N ILE A 188 38.05 -0.63 -23.22
CA ILE A 188 38.95 0.31 -22.53
C ILE A 188 38.96 -0.08 -21.06
N THR A 189 40.15 -0.25 -20.48
CA THR A 189 40.33 -0.58 -19.06
C THR A 189 41.25 0.44 -18.40
N LEU A 190 40.82 1.02 -17.27
CA LEU A 190 41.63 1.84 -16.37
C LEU A 190 41.86 1.05 -15.08
N ASN A 191 43.12 0.94 -14.65
CA ASN A 191 43.52 0.31 -13.39
C ASN A 191 44.71 1.05 -12.76
N ALA A 192 45.30 0.49 -11.71
CA ALA A 192 46.45 1.09 -11.02
C ALA A 192 47.72 1.21 -11.90
N ASP A 193 47.87 0.36 -12.92
CA ASP A 193 49.03 0.34 -13.81
C ASP A 193 48.88 1.30 -14.99
N GLY A 194 47.65 1.76 -15.30
CA GLY A 194 47.37 2.74 -16.33
C GLY A 194 46.11 2.42 -17.15
N VAL A 195 46.15 2.74 -18.45
CA VAL A 195 45.03 2.58 -19.38
C VAL A 195 45.39 1.61 -20.50
N SER A 196 44.57 0.58 -20.70
CA SER A 196 44.65 -0.35 -21.82
C SER A 196 43.47 -0.17 -22.78
N VAL A 197 43.75 -0.18 -24.08
CA VAL A 197 42.75 -0.07 -25.15
C VAL A 197 42.93 -1.25 -26.10
N ASN A 198 41.88 -2.06 -26.25
CA ASN A 198 41.88 -3.23 -27.13
C ASN A 198 40.68 -3.19 -28.08
N GLY A 199 40.93 -3.45 -29.36
CA GLY A 199 39.92 -3.48 -30.41
C GLY A 199 40.57 -3.73 -31.78
N SER A 200 39.76 -4.08 -32.78
CA SER A 200 40.26 -4.36 -34.14
C SER A 200 40.90 -3.16 -34.83
N LYS A 201 40.52 -1.94 -34.43
CA LYS A 201 41.13 -0.68 -34.87
C LYS A 201 41.15 0.29 -33.69
N ILE A 202 42.31 0.93 -33.47
CA ILE A 202 42.49 1.98 -32.47
C ILE A 202 42.79 3.29 -33.20
N GLY A 203 41.95 4.30 -32.99
CA GLY A 203 42.18 5.65 -33.49
C GLY A 203 42.50 6.59 -32.33
N LEU A 204 43.57 7.37 -32.46
CA LEU A 204 43.95 8.42 -31.51
C LEU A 204 43.96 9.74 -32.27
N ASN A 205 43.10 10.69 -31.87
CA ASN A 205 43.00 12.02 -32.49
C ASN A 205 42.76 12.02 -34.01
N ASN A 206 42.06 11.02 -34.55
CA ASN A 206 41.69 10.94 -35.97
C ASN A 206 40.50 11.85 -36.31
#